data_AF-D8S0R4-F1
#
_entry.id   AF-D8S0R4-F1
#
_cell.length_a   1.000
_cell.length_b   1.000
_cell.length_c   1.000
_cell.angle_alpha   90.00
_cell.angle_beta   90.00
_cell.angle_gamma   90.00
#
_symmetry.space_group_name_H-M   'P 1'
#
loop_
_entity.id
_entity.type
_entity.pdbx_description
1 polymer ?
#
loop_
_entity_poly.entity_id
_entity_poly.type
_entity_poly.pdbx_seq_one_letter_code
_entity_poly.pdbx_strand_id
1 'polypeptide(L)'
;QSLQEDEIRDLLIDHVHHHCCWGKRPAWSWKISKVEDCNAYVGTLETFIEERDLVEECVPYDGRIIDEGGRAPGPWELDTRSHFPPLFVSSKEALIKVPHSESVEQCTGCFGQGDIACHVCTIYDDSGNLQQRKKFTCSGCNGRGLIAHLDGSDSSCKECKGSGKVYCPRCHSRGLLACEHCKSAGSFVSSMSVRVKWRTLLSRKVIASSHAASVPDDVFQRAKGVELYCHESQQCQAADFQDSALLSRFSKEIIRERAPVPPAARVVSERHRITVVPVTRVLMSDGKRRWFKFYIVGLKKEVYLKNYPQKCCCQCC
;
A
#
# COMPACT_ATOMS: atom_id res chain seq x y z
N GLN A 1 -19.91 1.75 36.07
CA GLN A 1 -21.38 1.81 36.13
C GLN A 1 -21.85 0.38 36.03
N SER A 2 -22.56 -0.13 37.04
CA SER A 2 -23.02 -1.53 37.03
C SER A 2 -24.16 -1.68 36.02
N LEU A 3 -24.06 -2.66 35.11
CA LEU A 3 -25.12 -3.00 34.17
C LEU A 3 -26.27 -3.69 34.92
N GLN A 4 -27.49 -3.24 34.68
CA GLN A 4 -28.68 -3.87 35.26
C GLN A 4 -28.98 -5.20 34.57
N GLU A 5 -29.61 -6.14 35.27
CA GLU A 5 -29.91 -7.47 34.72
C GLU A 5 -30.76 -7.43 33.45
N ASP A 6 -31.74 -6.52 33.38
CA ASP A 6 -32.61 -6.37 32.22
C ASP A 6 -31.81 -5.92 31.00
N GLU A 7 -30.91 -4.94 31.17
CA GLU A 7 -30.03 -4.48 30.09
C GLU A 7 -29.07 -5.58 29.62
N ILE A 8 -28.50 -6.35 30.54
CA ILE A 8 -27.64 -7.50 30.22
C ILE A 8 -28.40 -8.52 29.36
N ARG A 9 -29.65 -8.79 29.73
CA ARG A 9 -30.52 -9.75 29.03
C ARG A 9 -30.88 -9.25 27.64
N ASP A 10 -31.24 -7.98 27.49
CA ASP A 10 -31.58 -7.38 26.20
C ASP A 10 -30.40 -7.43 25.22
N LEU A 11 -29.19 -7.09 25.68
CA LEU A 11 -27.96 -7.18 24.87
C LEU A 11 -27.70 -8.62 24.39
N LEU A 12 -27.88 -9.61 25.28
CA LEU A 12 -27.70 -11.01 24.91
C LEU A 12 -28.78 -11.46 23.91
N ILE A 13 -30.03 -11.07 24.12
CA ILE A 13 -31.16 -11.40 23.24
C ILE A 13 -30.91 -10.85 21.83
N ASP A 14 -30.53 -9.57 21.74
CA ASP A 14 -30.20 -8.93 20.46
C ASP A 14 -29.05 -9.64 19.75
N HIS A 15 -27.98 -9.96 20.49
CA HIS A 15 -26.85 -10.71 19.92
C HIS A 15 -27.26 -12.09 19.40
N VAL A 16 -28.05 -12.86 20.17
CA VAL A 16 -28.56 -14.18 19.76
C VAL A 16 -29.49 -14.08 18.55
N HIS A 17 -30.27 -13.01 18.44
CA HIS A 17 -31.15 -12.75 17.29
C HIS A 17 -30.39 -12.64 15.97
N HIS A 18 -29.16 -12.11 16.00
CA HIS A 18 -28.29 -12.03 14.83
C HIS A 18 -27.62 -13.37 14.46
N HIS A 19 -27.80 -14.43 15.26
CA HIS A 19 -27.25 -15.78 15.01
C HIS A 19 -28.36 -16.80 14.75
N CYS A 20 -28.67 -17.04 13.47
CA CYS A 20 -29.80 -17.88 13.02
C CYS A 20 -29.80 -19.31 13.57
N CYS A 21 -28.62 -19.91 13.78
CA CYS A 21 -28.49 -21.28 14.29
C CYS A 21 -28.57 -21.38 15.82
N TRP A 22 -28.83 -20.29 16.54
CA TRP A 22 -28.88 -20.29 18.01
C TRP A 22 -30.32 -20.34 18.51
N GLY A 23 -30.62 -21.33 19.36
CA GLY A 23 -31.95 -21.46 19.97
C GLY A 23 -32.21 -20.33 20.95
N LYS A 24 -33.41 -19.77 20.97
CA LYS A 24 -33.71 -18.60 21.82
C LYS A 24 -33.72 -18.90 23.32
N ARG A 25 -34.18 -20.08 23.74
CA ARG A 25 -34.48 -20.38 25.17
C ARG A 25 -33.36 -19.98 26.16
N PRO A 26 -32.06 -20.28 25.94
CA PRO A 26 -31.02 -19.94 26.90
C PRO A 26 -30.84 -18.43 27.14
N ALA A 27 -31.13 -17.57 26.18
CA ALA A 27 -31.00 -16.13 26.38
C ALA A 27 -32.21 -15.53 27.12
N TRP A 28 -33.42 -16.06 26.87
CA TRP A 28 -34.65 -15.51 27.44
C TRP A 28 -34.99 -16.06 28.82
N SER A 29 -34.73 -17.34 29.08
CA SER A 29 -35.28 -18.03 30.25
C SER A 29 -34.25 -18.47 31.29
N TRP A 30 -32.96 -18.48 30.95
CA TRP A 30 -31.93 -18.87 31.93
C TRP A 30 -31.67 -17.71 32.89
N LYS A 31 -31.32 -18.03 34.13
CA LYS A 31 -31.07 -17.04 35.18
C LYS A 31 -29.63 -16.54 35.08
N ILE A 32 -29.46 -15.22 35.21
CA ILE A 32 -28.16 -14.62 35.46
C ILE A 32 -27.74 -15.07 36.86
N SER A 33 -26.68 -15.87 36.92
CA SER A 33 -26.19 -16.47 38.17
C SER A 33 -25.08 -15.63 38.79
N LYS A 34 -24.31 -14.92 37.96
CA LYS A 34 -23.21 -14.07 38.40
C LYS A 34 -22.93 -12.99 37.38
N VAL A 35 -22.64 -11.79 37.86
CA VAL A 35 -22.17 -10.64 37.07
C VAL A 35 -20.89 -10.15 37.72
N GLU A 36 -19.81 -10.06 36.96
CA GLU A 36 -18.49 -9.66 37.46
C GLU A 36 -17.85 -8.63 36.52
N ASP A 37 -17.40 -7.52 37.09
CA ASP A 37 -16.59 -6.56 36.38
C ASP A 37 -15.14 -7.06 36.29
N CYS A 38 -14.64 -7.16 35.07
CA CYS A 38 -13.38 -7.82 34.76
C CYS A 38 -12.59 -7.05 33.68
N ASN A 39 -12.46 -5.73 33.87
CA ASN A 39 -11.87 -4.78 32.93
C ASN A 39 -10.55 -5.26 32.30
N ALA A 40 -10.31 -4.78 31.08
CA ALA A 40 -9.04 -4.92 30.38
C ALA A 40 -8.44 -3.53 30.15
N TYR A 41 -7.12 -3.46 30.02
CA TYR A 41 -6.40 -2.24 29.65
C TYR A 41 -5.72 -2.47 28.31
N VAL A 42 -5.88 -1.50 27.42
CA VAL A 42 -5.25 -1.48 26.09
C VAL A 42 -4.29 -0.30 26.06
N GLY A 43 -3.03 -0.62 25.80
CA GLY A 43 -1.94 0.32 25.68
C GLY A 43 -1.47 0.40 24.24
N THR A 44 -1.26 1.61 23.74
CA THR A 44 -0.76 1.84 22.38
C THR A 44 0.38 2.84 22.39
N LEU A 45 1.46 2.53 21.68
CA LEU A 45 2.47 3.50 21.28
C LEU A 45 2.42 3.63 19.76
N GLU A 46 2.01 4.80 19.31
CA GLU A 46 2.03 5.18 17.90
C GLU A 46 3.31 5.98 17.65
N THR A 47 4.21 5.48 16.82
CA THR A 47 5.44 6.18 16.42
C THR A 47 5.26 6.65 14.99
N PHE A 48 5.00 7.94 14.83
CA PHE A 48 4.84 8.58 13.53
C PHE A 48 6.22 8.92 12.95
N ILE A 49 6.53 8.35 11.79
CA ILE A 49 7.84 8.45 11.15
C ILE A 49 7.73 9.09 9.78
N GLU A 50 8.84 9.68 9.35
CA GLU A 50 9.08 10.15 7.99
C GLU A 50 10.28 9.40 7.41
N GLU A 51 10.12 8.81 6.24
CA GLU A 51 11.15 8.15 5.47
C GLU A 51 11.39 8.93 4.18
N ARG A 52 12.65 9.04 3.76
CA ARG A 52 13.02 9.66 2.48
C ARG A 52 13.95 8.74 1.69
N ASP A 53 13.59 8.47 0.44
CA ASP A 53 14.41 7.74 -0.53
C ASP A 53 14.59 8.54 -1.83
N LEU A 54 15.77 8.42 -2.44
CA LEU A 54 16.05 8.99 -3.76
C LEU A 54 15.56 8.04 -4.84
N VAL A 55 14.88 8.60 -5.83
CA VAL A 55 14.38 7.91 -7.01
C VAL A 55 14.94 8.64 -8.23
N GLU A 56 15.68 7.91 -9.05
CA GLU A 56 16.13 8.40 -10.34
C GLU A 56 15.07 8.10 -11.41
N GLU A 57 14.73 9.10 -12.20
CA GLU A 57 13.89 8.97 -13.38
C GLU A 57 14.68 9.33 -14.63
N CYS A 58 14.64 8.47 -15.63
CA CYS A 58 15.32 8.65 -16.90
C CYS A 58 14.30 8.59 -18.04
N VAL A 59 14.15 9.70 -18.77
CA VAL A 59 13.16 9.85 -19.85
C VAL A 59 13.83 10.38 -21.12
N PRO A 60 13.33 10.01 -22.32
CA PRO A 60 13.84 10.59 -23.57
C PRO A 60 13.78 12.12 -23.54
N TYR A 61 14.86 12.77 -23.97
CA TYR A 61 14.94 14.23 -23.96
C TYR A 61 14.01 14.84 -25.01
N ASP A 62 13.20 15.81 -24.60
CA ASP A 62 12.23 16.52 -25.43
C ASP A 62 12.77 17.87 -25.94
N GLY A 63 14.03 18.21 -25.66
CA GLY A 63 14.65 19.47 -26.05
C GLY A 63 14.28 20.66 -25.17
N ARG A 64 13.60 20.44 -24.02
CA ARG A 64 13.29 21.52 -23.08
C ARG A 64 14.54 22.06 -22.40
N ILE A 65 14.52 23.33 -22.02
CA ILE A 65 15.58 23.90 -21.18
C ILE A 65 15.54 23.16 -19.84
N ILE A 66 16.67 22.55 -19.45
CA ILE A 66 16.82 21.90 -18.16
C ILE A 66 17.45 22.85 -17.14
N ASP A 67 17.17 22.58 -15.86
CA ASP A 67 17.61 23.39 -14.73
C ASP A 67 19.09 23.16 -14.39
N GLU A 68 19.97 23.68 -15.25
CA GLU A 68 21.43 23.62 -15.13
C GLU A 68 21.96 24.86 -14.40
N GLY A 69 22.18 24.79 -13.08
CA GLY A 69 22.75 25.96 -12.40
C GLY A 69 22.93 25.93 -10.89
N GLY A 70 22.63 24.83 -10.21
CA GLY A 70 22.70 24.78 -8.75
C GLY A 70 23.21 23.46 -8.20
N ARG A 71 23.56 23.44 -6.91
CA ARG A 71 23.81 22.19 -6.18
C ARG A 71 22.46 21.54 -5.90
N ALA A 72 22.27 20.31 -6.38
CA ALA A 72 21.12 19.50 -6.02
C ALA A 72 21.08 19.29 -4.48
N PRO A 73 19.99 19.65 -3.79
CA PRO A 73 19.87 19.42 -2.36
C PRO A 73 19.75 17.93 -2.04
N GLY A 74 20.29 17.53 -0.89
CA GLY A 74 20.14 16.19 -0.36
C GLY A 74 18.69 15.90 0.09
N PRO A 75 18.33 14.63 0.30
CA PRO A 75 16.94 14.24 0.57
C PRO A 75 16.30 14.95 1.76
N TRP A 76 17.09 15.21 2.81
CA TRP A 76 16.65 15.88 4.03
C TRP A 76 16.79 17.41 4.00
N GLU A 77 17.41 17.98 2.97
CA GLU A 77 17.53 19.43 2.76
C GLU A 77 16.27 19.99 2.06
N LEU A 78 15.48 19.14 1.40
CA LEU A 78 14.22 19.54 0.76
C LEU A 78 13.15 19.93 1.77
N ASP A 79 12.45 21.03 1.48
CA ASP A 79 11.25 21.42 2.20
C ASP A 79 10.06 20.56 1.76
N THR A 80 9.51 19.79 2.70
CA THR A 80 8.38 18.89 2.48
C THR A 80 7.12 19.34 3.22
N ARG A 81 7.12 20.53 3.84
CA ARG A 81 6.04 21.02 4.70
C ARG A 81 4.68 21.09 3.98
N SER A 82 4.67 21.43 2.70
CA SER A 82 3.45 21.46 1.88
C SER A 82 2.79 20.08 1.69
N HIS A 83 3.57 19.00 1.84
CA HIS A 83 3.10 17.62 1.69
C HIS A 83 2.87 16.92 3.04
N PHE A 84 3.27 17.53 4.15
CA PHE A 84 3.20 16.93 5.48
C PHE A 84 1.73 16.61 5.87
N PRO A 85 1.39 15.36 6.21
CA PRO A 85 0.03 15.00 6.61
C PRO A 85 -0.27 15.38 8.07
N PRO A 86 -1.53 15.29 8.51
CA PRO A 86 -1.85 15.22 9.93
C PRO A 86 -1.03 14.12 10.63
N LEU A 87 -0.65 14.36 11.88
CA LEU A 87 0.08 13.36 12.66
C LEU A 87 -0.74 12.08 12.83
N PHE A 88 -0.02 10.97 12.91
CA PHE A 88 -0.57 9.63 13.15
C PHE A 88 -1.50 9.07 12.05
N VAL A 89 -1.34 9.51 10.79
CA VAL A 89 -1.98 8.84 9.64
C VAL A 89 -1.39 7.45 9.41
N SER A 90 -2.20 6.52 8.92
CA SER A 90 -1.75 5.16 8.62
C SER A 90 -0.59 5.15 7.62
N SER A 91 -0.74 5.85 6.51
CA SER A 91 0.32 6.08 5.52
C SER A 91 -0.03 7.24 4.57
N LYS A 92 0.99 7.97 4.12
CA LYS A 92 0.95 8.92 3.00
C LYS A 92 2.29 8.90 2.28
N GLU A 93 2.26 9.05 0.97
CA GLU A 93 3.46 9.18 0.13
C GLU A 93 3.37 10.45 -0.73
N ALA A 94 4.50 11.08 -0.97
CA ALA A 94 4.67 12.14 -1.95
C ALA A 94 5.98 11.96 -2.73
N LEU A 95 5.98 12.32 -4.01
CA LEU A 95 7.17 12.36 -4.84
C LEU A 95 7.48 13.82 -5.16
N ILE A 96 8.67 14.29 -4.80
CA ILE A 96 9.07 15.68 -4.93
C ILE A 96 10.33 15.73 -5.78
N LYS A 97 10.25 16.42 -6.93
CA LYS A 97 11.41 16.61 -7.81
C LYS A 97 12.51 17.39 -7.09
N VAL A 98 13.75 16.92 -7.19
CA VAL A 98 14.92 17.59 -6.63
C VAL A 98 15.32 18.72 -7.59
N PRO A 99 15.33 20.00 -7.16
CA PRO A 99 15.81 21.10 -7.97
C PRO A 99 17.27 20.90 -8.39
N HIS A 100 17.65 21.41 -9.58
CA HIS A 100 19.02 21.31 -10.11
C HIS A 100 19.60 19.88 -10.19
N SER A 101 18.75 18.86 -10.28
CA SER A 101 19.17 17.45 -10.39
C SER A 101 19.05 16.88 -11.80
N GLU A 102 18.60 17.70 -12.76
CA GLU A 102 18.48 17.27 -14.14
C GLU A 102 19.86 17.22 -14.80
N SER A 103 20.10 16.16 -15.57
CA SER A 103 21.26 16.08 -16.46
C SER A 103 20.90 15.39 -17.76
N VAL A 104 21.48 15.86 -18.86
CA VAL A 104 21.29 15.25 -20.18
C VAL A 104 22.42 14.27 -20.43
N GLU A 105 22.05 13.02 -20.70
CA GLU A 105 22.98 11.97 -21.07
C GLU A 105 22.71 11.50 -22.51
N GLN A 106 23.78 11.23 -23.25
CA GLN A 106 23.65 10.69 -24.60
C GLN A 106 23.12 9.27 -24.55
N CYS A 107 22.19 8.95 -25.47
CA CYS A 107 21.71 7.58 -25.61
C CYS A 107 22.85 6.70 -26.12
N THR A 108 23.26 5.73 -25.29
CA THR A 108 24.32 4.76 -25.63
C THR A 108 23.93 3.84 -26.78
N GLY A 109 22.64 3.54 -26.95
CA GLY A 109 22.14 2.67 -28.02
C GLY A 109 22.19 3.28 -29.43
N CYS A 110 22.23 4.60 -29.56
CA CYS A 110 22.37 5.30 -30.85
C CYS A 110 23.52 6.30 -30.88
N PHE A 111 24.38 6.32 -29.85
CA PHE A 111 25.51 7.25 -29.72
C PHE A 111 25.14 8.72 -29.95
N GLY A 112 24.02 9.17 -29.36
CA GLY A 112 23.56 10.55 -29.51
C GLY A 112 22.78 10.85 -30.79
N GLN A 113 22.70 9.92 -31.75
CA GLN A 113 22.15 10.21 -33.09
C GLN A 113 20.61 10.26 -33.13
N GLY A 114 19.93 9.62 -32.17
CA GLY A 114 18.48 9.47 -32.13
C GLY A 114 17.96 8.38 -33.05
N ASP A 115 18.49 8.32 -34.26
CA ASP A 115 18.18 7.26 -35.20
C ASP A 115 19.37 6.31 -35.38
N ILE A 116 19.08 5.05 -35.69
CA ILE A 116 20.07 4.03 -36.02
C ILE A 116 19.93 3.64 -37.49
N ALA A 117 21.04 3.19 -38.09
CA ALA A 117 20.99 2.72 -39.46
C ALA A 117 20.06 1.51 -39.62
N CYS A 118 19.28 1.52 -40.70
CA CYS A 118 18.39 0.41 -41.00
C CYS A 118 19.19 -0.82 -41.42
N HIS A 119 19.48 -1.74 -40.49
CA HIS A 119 20.19 -2.99 -40.75
C HIS A 119 19.57 -3.87 -41.84
N VAL A 120 18.31 -3.63 -42.21
CA VAL A 120 17.61 -4.39 -43.26
C VAL A 120 18.03 -3.92 -44.66
N CYS A 121 18.23 -2.62 -44.87
CA CYS A 121 18.53 -2.07 -46.19
C CYS A 121 19.90 -1.43 -46.31
N THR A 122 20.57 -1.13 -45.21
CA THR A 122 21.87 -0.47 -45.21
C THR A 122 22.98 -1.50 -45.38
N ILE A 123 23.79 -1.36 -46.43
CA ILE A 123 24.96 -2.19 -46.70
C ILE A 123 26.22 -1.35 -46.48
N TYR A 124 27.11 -1.84 -45.62
CA TYR A 124 28.41 -1.24 -45.32
C TYR A 124 29.53 -2.00 -46.06
N ASP A 125 30.60 -1.30 -46.44
CA ASP A 125 31.84 -1.94 -46.89
C ASP A 125 32.68 -2.43 -45.71
N ASP A 126 33.77 -3.15 -46.02
CA ASP A 126 34.74 -3.65 -45.05
C ASP A 126 35.44 -2.52 -44.26
N SER A 127 35.34 -1.27 -44.73
CA SER A 127 35.85 -0.06 -44.09
C SER A 127 34.79 0.70 -43.27
N GLY A 128 33.56 0.17 -43.18
CA GLY A 128 32.45 0.76 -42.43
C GLY A 128 31.71 1.90 -43.14
N ASN A 129 32.00 2.19 -44.41
CA ASN A 129 31.31 3.23 -45.16
C ASN A 129 30.02 2.72 -45.79
N LEU A 130 29.01 3.60 -45.89
CA LEU A 130 27.75 3.30 -46.55
C LEU A 130 27.97 3.09 -48.05
N GLN A 131 27.89 1.84 -48.52
CA GLN A 131 27.99 1.56 -49.96
C GLN A 131 26.69 1.87 -50.69
N GLN A 132 25.59 1.27 -50.24
CA GLN A 132 24.31 1.35 -50.95
C GLN A 132 23.13 0.95 -50.06
N ARG A 133 21.94 1.45 -50.43
CA ARG A 133 20.66 1.03 -49.83
C ARG A 133 20.03 -0.06 -50.70
N LYS A 134 19.93 -1.28 -50.16
CA LYS A 134 19.26 -2.41 -50.79
C LYS A 134 17.82 -2.05 -51.11
N LYS A 135 17.44 -2.20 -52.38
CA LYS A 135 16.04 -2.19 -52.82
C LYS A 135 15.48 -3.62 -52.74
N PHE A 136 14.20 -3.74 -52.40
CA PHE A 136 13.54 -5.03 -52.20
C PHE A 136 12.73 -5.38 -53.44
N THR A 137 12.65 -6.66 -53.78
CA THR A 137 11.78 -7.11 -54.87
C THR A 137 10.34 -6.77 -54.52
N CYS A 138 9.61 -6.17 -55.46
CA CYS A 138 8.19 -5.88 -55.28
C CYS A 138 7.42 -7.20 -55.26
N SER A 139 6.76 -7.50 -54.13
CA SER A 139 5.90 -8.67 -53.98
C SER A 139 4.66 -8.58 -54.86
N GLY A 140 4.07 -7.40 -55.00
CA GLY A 140 2.87 -7.17 -55.83
C GLY A 140 3.04 -7.58 -57.30
N CYS A 141 4.25 -7.49 -57.86
CA CYS A 141 4.55 -7.93 -59.23
C CYS A 141 5.65 -8.99 -59.32
N ASN A 142 6.06 -9.58 -58.19
CA ASN A 142 7.20 -10.51 -58.09
C ASN A 142 8.46 -10.06 -58.85
N GLY A 143 8.79 -8.77 -58.78
CA GLY A 143 9.96 -8.21 -59.47
C GLY A 143 9.78 -7.82 -60.94
N ARG A 144 8.63 -8.11 -61.57
CA ARG A 144 8.41 -7.83 -63.01
C ARG A 144 8.21 -6.35 -63.35
N GLY A 145 7.73 -5.54 -62.41
CA GLY A 145 7.30 -4.16 -62.67
C GLY A 145 5.94 -4.06 -63.36
N LEU A 146 5.37 -5.17 -63.82
CA LEU A 146 4.10 -5.25 -64.54
C LEU A 146 3.14 -6.22 -63.85
N ILE A 147 1.84 -5.97 -64.00
CA ILE A 147 0.74 -6.84 -63.57
C ILE A 147 0.01 -7.30 -64.83
N ALA A 148 0.01 -8.61 -65.06
CA ALA A 148 -0.66 -9.24 -66.20
C ALA A 148 -2.16 -9.38 -65.92
N HIS A 149 -2.98 -9.01 -66.90
CA HIS A 149 -4.44 -9.12 -66.87
C HIS A 149 -4.92 -10.35 -67.65
N LEU A 150 -6.15 -10.79 -67.37
CA LEU A 150 -6.76 -11.96 -68.03
C LEU A 150 -6.99 -11.75 -69.54
N ASP A 151 -7.06 -10.49 -70.00
CA ASP A 151 -7.19 -10.12 -71.40
C ASP A 151 -5.85 -10.10 -72.17
N GLY A 152 -4.75 -10.48 -71.50
CA GLY A 152 -3.42 -10.52 -72.07
C GLY A 152 -2.70 -9.17 -72.10
N SER A 153 -3.31 -8.11 -71.58
CA SER A 153 -2.65 -6.81 -71.42
C SER A 153 -1.81 -6.75 -70.14
N ASP A 154 -0.72 -5.99 -70.18
CA ASP A 154 0.11 -5.70 -69.02
C ASP A 154 -0.10 -4.26 -68.57
N SER A 155 -0.27 -4.05 -67.26
CA SER A 155 -0.28 -2.71 -66.66
C SER A 155 0.92 -2.51 -65.75
N SER A 156 1.43 -1.29 -65.66
CA SER A 156 2.50 -0.97 -64.71
C SER A 156 2.05 -1.23 -63.28
N CYS A 157 2.85 -1.97 -62.54
CA CYS A 157 2.61 -2.22 -61.13
C CYS A 157 2.58 -0.90 -60.37
N LYS A 158 1.44 -0.58 -59.74
CA LYS A 158 1.23 0.68 -59.03
C LYS A 158 2.12 0.82 -57.79
N GLU A 159 2.47 -0.30 -57.16
CA GLU A 159 3.27 -0.35 -55.94
C GLU A 159 4.75 0.00 -56.18
N CYS A 160 5.37 -0.56 -57.24
CA CYS A 160 6.76 -0.26 -57.60
C CYS A 160 6.90 0.74 -58.76
N LYS A 161 5.79 1.26 -59.28
CA LYS A 161 5.71 2.19 -60.41
C LYS A 161 6.52 1.71 -61.63
N GLY A 162 6.37 0.44 -61.98
CA GLY A 162 7.06 -0.14 -63.15
C GLY A 162 8.49 -0.64 -62.90
N SER A 163 9.10 -0.34 -61.76
CA SER A 163 10.53 -0.64 -61.53
C SER A 163 10.83 -2.08 -61.09
N GLY A 164 9.82 -2.85 -60.70
CA GLY A 164 9.97 -4.19 -60.11
C GLY A 164 10.60 -4.21 -58.72
N LYS A 165 11.05 -3.07 -58.20
CA LYS A 165 11.71 -2.94 -56.89
C LYS A 165 11.01 -1.89 -56.04
N VAL A 166 10.84 -2.17 -54.76
CA VAL A 166 10.31 -1.24 -53.77
C VAL A 166 11.42 -0.80 -52.81
N TYR A 167 11.24 0.38 -52.24
CA TYR A 167 12.11 0.83 -51.17
C TYR A 167 11.88 0.00 -49.90
N CYS A 168 12.84 0.08 -48.98
CA CYS A 168 12.77 -0.67 -47.72
C CYS A 168 11.45 -0.38 -47.00
N PRO A 169 10.60 -1.39 -46.76
CA PRO A 169 9.31 -1.19 -46.11
C PRO A 169 9.46 -0.84 -44.62
N ARG A 170 10.60 -1.18 -44.00
CA ARG A 170 10.85 -0.93 -42.58
C ARG A 170 11.25 0.50 -42.28
N CYS A 171 12.08 1.13 -43.12
CA CYS A 171 12.50 2.53 -42.94
C CYS A 171 11.80 3.50 -43.90
N HIS A 172 10.96 3.01 -44.81
CA HIS A 172 10.30 3.79 -45.88
C HIS A 172 11.29 4.68 -46.64
N SER A 173 12.37 4.07 -47.13
CA SER A 173 13.46 4.74 -47.88
C SER A 173 14.36 5.69 -47.06
N ARG A 174 14.06 5.98 -45.79
CA ARG A 174 14.87 6.90 -44.96
C ARG A 174 16.26 6.35 -44.66
N GLY A 175 16.42 5.03 -44.67
CA GLY A 175 17.67 4.33 -44.33
C GLY A 175 18.02 4.37 -42.84
N LEU A 176 17.17 5.00 -42.06
CA LEU A 176 17.27 5.20 -40.63
C LEU A 176 16.02 4.64 -39.96
N LEU A 177 16.18 4.09 -38.77
CA LEU A 177 15.11 3.63 -37.88
C LEU A 177 15.22 4.42 -36.59
N ALA A 178 14.07 4.78 -36.01
CA ALA A 178 14.04 5.37 -34.69
C ALA A 178 14.75 4.45 -33.69
N CYS A 179 15.66 4.99 -32.87
CA CYS A 179 16.24 4.21 -31.79
C CYS A 179 15.12 3.79 -30.82
N GLU A 180 15.02 2.50 -30.51
CA GLU A 180 13.97 1.97 -29.64
C GLU A 180 14.14 2.46 -28.19
N HIS A 181 15.37 2.76 -27.77
CA HIS A 181 15.67 3.22 -26.41
C HIS A 181 15.26 4.67 -26.18
N CYS A 182 15.71 5.59 -27.04
CA CYS A 182 15.45 7.04 -26.88
C CYS A 182 14.34 7.58 -27.79
N LYS A 183 13.70 6.73 -28.61
CA LYS A 183 12.59 7.10 -29.51
C LYS A 183 12.91 8.31 -30.38
N SER A 184 14.08 8.30 -31.03
CA SER A 184 14.62 9.39 -31.86
C SER A 184 15.08 10.65 -31.12
N ALA A 185 15.04 10.70 -29.78
CA ALA A 185 15.55 11.85 -29.02
C ALA A 185 17.08 11.98 -29.03
N GLY A 186 17.81 10.88 -29.23
CA GLY A 186 19.28 10.83 -29.18
C GLY A 186 19.88 10.96 -27.78
N SER A 187 19.11 11.41 -26.80
CA SER A 187 19.54 11.63 -25.43
C SER A 187 18.40 11.37 -24.45
N PHE A 188 18.77 11.25 -23.18
CA PHE A 188 17.85 11.14 -22.06
C PHE A 188 18.09 12.29 -21.09
N VAL A 189 17.04 12.66 -20.37
CA VAL A 189 17.15 13.48 -19.16
C VAL A 189 17.02 12.54 -17.98
N SER A 190 18.09 12.44 -17.19
CA SER A 190 18.02 11.90 -15.84
C SER A 190 17.62 13.03 -14.88
N SER A 191 16.78 12.72 -13.90
CA SER A 191 16.39 13.65 -12.85
C SER A 191 16.18 12.90 -11.55
N MET A 192 16.49 13.55 -10.42
CA MET A 192 16.24 12.97 -9.11
C MET A 192 14.92 13.47 -8.56
N SER A 193 14.17 12.57 -7.93
CA SER A 193 13.05 12.88 -7.08
C SER A 193 13.27 12.26 -5.70
N VAL A 194 12.78 12.92 -4.66
CA VAL A 194 12.73 12.35 -3.32
C VAL A 194 11.32 11.84 -3.10
N ARG A 195 11.23 10.53 -2.86
CA ARG A 195 10.02 9.91 -2.34
C ARG A 195 10.01 10.10 -0.83
N VAL A 196 8.99 10.74 -0.32
CA VAL A 196 8.78 10.97 1.11
C VAL A 196 7.60 10.13 1.55
N LYS A 197 7.79 9.28 2.55
CA LYS A 197 6.74 8.43 3.12
C LYS A 197 6.53 8.79 4.58
N TRP A 198 5.30 9.11 4.94
CA TRP A 198 4.87 9.25 6.32
C TRP A 198 4.02 8.05 6.70
N ARG A 199 4.25 7.46 7.87
CA ARG A 199 3.42 6.38 8.39
C ARG A 199 3.53 6.24 9.89
N THR A 200 2.56 5.59 10.49
CA THR A 200 2.56 5.26 11.91
C THR A 200 2.92 3.81 12.13
N LEU A 201 4.04 3.59 12.82
CA LEU A 201 4.33 2.33 13.46
C LEU A 201 3.48 2.22 14.73
N LEU A 202 3.02 1.01 15.03
CA LEU A 202 2.06 0.79 16.10
C LEU A 202 2.49 -0.41 16.95
N SER A 203 2.81 -0.13 18.22
CA SER A 203 2.93 -1.15 19.25
C SER A 203 1.65 -1.17 20.07
N ARG A 204 1.06 -2.35 20.27
CA ARG A 204 -0.13 -2.52 21.11
C ARG A 204 0.08 -3.62 22.10
N LYS A 205 -0.39 -3.39 23.33
CA LYS A 205 -0.44 -4.41 24.36
C LYS A 205 -1.79 -4.41 25.04
N VAL A 206 -2.19 -5.59 25.50
CA VAL A 206 -3.40 -5.77 26.28
C VAL A 206 -3.03 -6.46 27.59
N ILE A 207 -3.62 -5.99 28.68
CA ILE A 207 -3.67 -6.75 29.92
C ILE A 207 -5.13 -6.89 30.33
N ALA A 208 -5.58 -8.12 30.49
CA ALA A 208 -6.94 -8.43 30.91
C ALA A 208 -6.90 -9.18 32.25
N SER A 209 -7.94 -9.00 33.06
CA SER A 209 -8.10 -9.83 34.26
C SER A 209 -8.25 -11.31 33.90
N SER A 210 -7.87 -12.22 34.80
CA SER A 210 -8.01 -13.67 34.59
C SER A 210 -9.45 -14.09 34.25
N HIS A 211 -10.44 -13.35 34.75
CA HIS A 211 -11.85 -13.59 34.46
C HIS A 211 -12.23 -13.28 33.00
N ALA A 212 -11.50 -12.38 32.35
CA ALA A 212 -11.67 -11.97 30.96
C ALA A 212 -10.73 -12.69 29.97
N ALA A 213 -9.88 -13.62 30.43
CA ALA A 213 -8.89 -14.33 29.60
C ALA A 213 -9.49 -15.17 28.45
N SER A 214 -10.80 -15.42 28.43
CA SER A 214 -11.48 -16.10 27.31
C SER A 214 -11.84 -15.18 26.14
N VAL A 215 -11.71 -13.86 26.33
CA VAL A 215 -11.91 -12.84 25.31
C VAL A 215 -10.56 -12.56 24.63
N PRO A 216 -10.47 -12.68 23.30
CA PRO A 216 -9.24 -12.39 22.56
C PRO A 216 -8.81 -10.92 22.64
N ASP A 217 -7.50 -10.69 22.58
CA ASP A 217 -6.91 -9.34 22.62
C ASP A 217 -7.42 -8.43 21.50
N ASP A 218 -7.66 -8.97 20.31
CA ASP A 218 -8.15 -8.19 19.17
C ASP A 218 -9.57 -7.62 19.41
N VAL A 219 -10.38 -8.29 20.23
CA VAL A 219 -11.69 -7.77 20.66
C VAL A 219 -11.49 -6.54 21.55
N PHE A 220 -10.57 -6.60 22.52
CA PHE A 220 -10.26 -5.46 23.38
C PHE A 220 -9.66 -4.30 22.59
N GLN A 221 -8.77 -4.58 21.64
CA GLN A 221 -8.12 -3.55 20.82
C GLN A 221 -9.07 -2.79 19.88
N ARG A 222 -10.19 -3.40 19.49
CA ARG A 222 -11.25 -2.75 18.68
C ARG A 222 -12.31 -2.08 19.54
N ALA A 223 -12.50 -2.55 20.77
CA ALA A 223 -13.54 -2.04 21.67
C ALA A 223 -13.27 -0.59 22.08
N LYS A 224 -14.34 0.20 22.16
CA LYS A 224 -14.25 1.57 22.67
C LYS A 224 -14.07 1.55 24.20
N GLY A 225 -13.01 2.17 24.70
CA GLY A 225 -12.72 2.30 26.13
C GLY A 225 -12.78 3.74 26.64
N VAL A 226 -12.48 3.92 27.92
CA VAL A 226 -12.21 5.23 28.54
C VAL A 226 -10.71 5.46 28.51
N GLU A 227 -10.28 6.62 28.04
CA GLU A 227 -8.87 7.00 28.05
C GLU A 227 -8.43 7.39 29.46
N LEU A 228 -7.41 6.70 29.97
CA LEU A 228 -6.81 6.98 31.27
C LEU A 228 -5.58 7.86 31.15
N TYR A 229 -4.89 7.77 30.01
CA TYR A 229 -3.68 8.52 29.72
C TYR A 229 -3.53 8.71 28.22
N CYS A 230 -3.16 9.91 27.82
CA CYS A 230 -2.69 10.22 26.47
C CYS A 230 -1.60 11.28 26.57
N HIS A 231 -0.43 10.97 26.03
CA HIS A 231 0.69 11.89 25.97
C HIS A 231 1.33 11.82 24.59
N GLU A 232 1.70 12.99 24.08
CA GLU A 232 2.38 13.15 22.81
C GLU A 232 3.71 13.86 23.04
N SER A 233 4.78 13.31 22.49
CA SER A 233 6.11 13.93 22.49
C SER A 233 6.96 13.36 21.37
N GLN A 234 8.10 13.98 21.07
CA GLN A 234 9.01 13.45 20.04
C GLN A 234 9.48 12.01 20.37
N GLN A 235 9.63 11.70 21.65
CA GLN A 235 9.91 10.36 22.14
C GLN A 235 9.22 10.15 23.49
N CYS A 236 8.17 9.33 23.49
CA CYS A 236 7.38 9.06 24.68
C CYS A 236 8.19 8.28 25.72
N GLN A 237 8.06 8.69 26.98
CA GLN A 237 8.54 7.94 28.12
C GLN A 237 7.40 7.16 28.76
N ALA A 238 7.75 6.19 29.61
CA ALA A 238 6.77 5.47 30.39
C ALA A 238 6.13 6.43 31.40
N ALA A 239 4.80 6.52 31.37
CA ALA A 239 4.01 7.16 32.41
C ALA A 239 4.16 6.45 33.76
N ASP A 240 4.16 7.23 34.83
CA ASP A 240 4.11 6.74 36.20
C ASP A 240 2.76 7.12 36.84
N PHE A 241 1.99 6.10 37.22
CA PHE A 241 0.69 6.22 37.85
C PHE A 241 0.84 6.04 39.36
N GLN A 242 0.72 7.14 40.11
CA GLN A 242 0.88 7.13 41.57
C GLN A 242 -0.04 6.12 42.26
N ASP A 243 -1.28 5.98 41.76
CA ASP A 243 -2.28 5.10 42.35
C ASP A 243 -2.32 3.68 41.73
N SER A 244 -1.41 3.37 40.79
CA SER A 244 -1.45 2.06 40.11
C SER A 244 -0.10 1.58 39.61
N ALA A 245 0.57 0.77 40.43
CA ALA A 245 1.79 0.05 40.04
C ALA A 245 1.59 -0.85 38.80
N LEU A 246 0.37 -1.39 38.62
CA LEU A 246 0.00 -2.17 37.45
C LEU A 246 0.06 -1.32 36.18
N LEU A 247 -0.50 -0.12 36.18
CA LEU A 247 -0.48 0.78 35.03
C LEU A 247 0.93 1.33 34.76
N SER A 248 1.71 1.65 35.80
CA SER A 248 3.12 2.04 35.63
C SER A 248 3.95 0.93 34.99
N ARG A 249 3.76 -0.34 35.42
CA ARG A 249 4.42 -1.48 34.79
C ARG A 249 3.97 -1.68 33.35
N PHE A 250 2.67 -1.61 33.10
CA PHE A 250 2.10 -1.79 31.77
C PHE A 250 2.61 -0.74 30.77
N SER A 251 2.61 0.52 31.20
CA SER A 251 3.24 1.65 30.51
C SER A 251 4.70 1.36 30.12
N LYS A 252 5.53 0.87 31.05
CA LYS A 252 6.93 0.48 30.77
C LYS A 252 7.03 -0.64 29.74
N GLU A 253 6.14 -1.62 29.78
CA GLU A 253 6.14 -2.73 28.82
C GLU A 253 5.81 -2.27 27.39
N ILE A 254 4.83 -1.38 27.23
CA ILE A 254 4.46 -0.82 25.92
C ILE A 254 5.64 -0.04 25.32
N ILE A 255 6.32 0.79 26.13
CA ILE A 255 7.49 1.55 25.68
C ILE A 255 8.67 0.64 25.32
N ARG A 256 8.86 -0.48 26.04
CA ARG A 256 9.90 -1.48 25.71
C ARG A 256 9.62 -2.19 24.40
N GLU A 257 8.34 -2.39 24.06
CA GLU A 257 7.89 -2.99 22.80
C GLU A 257 7.78 -1.98 21.66
N ARG A 258 8.40 -0.79 21.79
CA ARG A 258 8.46 0.22 20.73
C ARG A 258 8.90 -0.42 19.42
N ALA A 259 8.09 -0.20 18.38
CA ALA A 259 8.35 -0.73 17.05
C ALA A 259 9.71 -0.23 16.52
N PRO A 260 10.50 -1.08 15.86
CA PRO A 260 11.78 -0.68 15.30
C PRO A 260 11.59 0.36 14.20
N VAL A 261 12.33 1.45 14.30
CA VAL A 261 12.34 2.52 13.30
C VAL A 261 13.31 2.13 12.18
N PRO A 262 12.88 2.16 10.90
CA PRO A 262 13.77 1.88 9.78
C PRO A 262 14.98 2.82 9.74
N PRO A 263 16.16 2.38 9.29
CA PRO A 263 17.36 3.21 9.25
C PRO A 263 17.23 4.48 8.40
N ALA A 264 16.41 4.43 7.34
CA ALA A 264 16.14 5.57 6.46
C ALA A 264 15.03 6.50 6.98
N ALA A 265 14.51 6.24 8.18
CA ALA A 265 13.41 6.99 8.79
C ALA A 265 13.90 7.95 9.89
N ARG A 266 13.16 9.04 10.09
CA ARG A 266 13.24 9.89 11.28
C ARG A 266 11.92 9.81 12.04
N VAL A 267 12.01 9.70 13.37
CA VAL A 267 10.84 9.83 14.24
C VAL A 267 10.42 11.29 14.29
N VAL A 268 9.15 11.53 13.97
CA VAL A 268 8.55 12.86 13.97
C VAL A 268 7.85 13.13 15.29
N SER A 269 6.98 12.20 15.71
CA SER A 269 6.25 12.29 16.98
C SER A 269 5.83 10.90 17.44
N GLU A 270 5.69 10.71 18.74
CA GLU A 270 5.11 9.54 19.36
C GLU A 270 3.87 9.92 20.17
N ARG A 271 2.87 9.03 20.19
CA ARG A 271 1.69 9.15 21.04
C ARG A 271 1.51 7.87 21.85
N HIS A 272 1.61 8.00 23.17
CA HIS A 272 1.40 6.92 24.12
C HIS A 272 0.02 7.07 24.75
N ARG A 273 -0.81 6.03 24.60
CA ARG A 273 -2.18 6.00 25.14
C ARG A 273 -2.40 4.76 25.97
N ILE A 274 -3.09 4.92 27.10
CA ILE A 274 -3.59 3.82 27.90
C ILE A 274 -5.09 4.04 28.07
N THR A 275 -5.85 3.02 27.69
CA THR A 275 -7.31 3.02 27.75
C THR A 275 -7.77 1.84 28.59
N VAL A 276 -8.81 2.05 29.40
CA VAL A 276 -9.52 0.97 30.07
C VAL A 276 -10.74 0.59 29.24
N VAL A 277 -10.83 -0.68 28.89
CA VAL A 277 -11.99 -1.28 28.25
C VAL A 277 -12.83 -1.90 29.37
N PRO A 278 -14.03 -1.38 29.66
CA PRO A 278 -14.92 -2.01 30.62
C PRO A 278 -15.34 -3.38 30.08
N VAL A 279 -15.30 -4.39 30.94
CA VAL A 279 -15.71 -5.75 30.58
C VAL A 279 -16.55 -6.30 31.70
N THR A 280 -17.74 -6.78 31.37
CA THR A 280 -18.62 -7.46 32.33
C THR A 280 -18.77 -8.91 31.91
N ARG A 281 -18.32 -9.83 32.77
CA ARG A 281 -18.51 -11.27 32.61
C ARG A 281 -19.85 -11.66 33.21
N VAL A 282 -20.65 -12.39 32.43
CA VAL A 282 -21.96 -12.86 32.85
C VAL A 282 -22.00 -14.38 32.78
N LEU A 283 -22.41 -15.01 33.88
CA LEU A 283 -22.69 -16.44 33.97
C LEU A 283 -24.19 -16.67 33.93
N MET A 284 -24.66 -17.49 32.99
CA MET A 284 -26.06 -17.86 32.83
C MET A 284 -26.24 -19.34 33.17
N SER A 285 -27.32 -19.69 33.88
CA SER A 285 -27.63 -21.07 34.29
C SER A 285 -29.09 -21.44 34.02
N ASP A 286 -29.32 -22.69 33.63
CA ASP A 286 -30.67 -23.26 33.50
C ASP A 286 -31.28 -23.71 34.83
N GLY A 287 -30.59 -23.44 35.95
CA GLY A 287 -30.99 -23.88 37.28
C GLY A 287 -30.78 -25.38 37.53
N LYS A 288 -30.19 -26.11 36.58
CA LYS A 288 -29.85 -27.53 36.70
C LYS A 288 -28.34 -27.71 36.62
N ARG A 289 -27.83 -28.21 35.49
CA ARG A 289 -26.40 -28.52 35.29
C ARG A 289 -25.78 -27.77 34.12
N ARG A 290 -26.58 -27.07 33.31
CA ARG A 290 -26.05 -26.37 32.14
C ARG A 290 -25.85 -24.91 32.46
N TRP A 291 -24.70 -24.41 32.03
CA TRP A 291 -24.33 -23.03 32.17
C TRP A 291 -23.55 -22.60 30.92
N PHE A 292 -23.56 -21.30 30.66
CA PHE A 292 -22.65 -20.70 29.70
C PHE A 292 -22.24 -19.32 30.20
N LYS A 293 -21.21 -18.77 29.58
CA LYS A 293 -20.70 -17.45 29.91
C LYS A 293 -20.57 -16.61 28.65
N PHE A 294 -20.81 -15.33 28.80
CA PHE A 294 -20.54 -14.33 27.78
C PHE A 294 -19.96 -13.08 28.44
N TYR A 295 -19.51 -12.18 27.58
CA TYR A 295 -18.85 -10.95 27.98
C TYR A 295 -19.53 -9.78 27.28
N ILE A 296 -19.71 -8.69 28.00
CA ILE A 296 -20.10 -7.40 27.44
C ILE A 296 -18.85 -6.54 27.45
N VAL A 297 -18.41 -6.07 26.29
CA VAL A 297 -17.09 -5.48 26.08
C VAL A 297 -17.21 -4.03 25.57
N GLY A 298 -16.50 -3.13 26.24
CA GLY A 298 -16.36 -1.74 25.84
C GLY A 298 -17.59 -0.88 26.13
N LEU A 299 -17.44 0.42 25.89
CA LEU A 299 -18.49 1.43 26.07
C LEU A 299 -19.65 1.27 25.09
N LYS A 300 -19.42 0.57 23.97
CA LYS A 300 -20.47 0.19 23.02
C LYS A 300 -21.27 -1.05 23.44
N LYS A 301 -20.91 -1.68 24.57
CA LYS A 301 -21.59 -2.85 25.16
C LYS A 301 -21.71 -4.02 24.17
N GLU A 302 -20.65 -4.29 23.41
CA GLU A 302 -20.64 -5.36 22.42
C GLU A 302 -20.58 -6.73 23.10
N VAL A 303 -21.47 -7.65 22.71
CA VAL A 303 -21.51 -9.00 23.27
C VAL A 303 -20.46 -9.88 22.58
N TYR A 304 -19.56 -10.46 23.39
CA TYR A 304 -18.67 -11.53 22.98
C TYR A 304 -19.09 -12.85 23.63
N LEU A 305 -19.47 -13.81 22.80
CA LEU A 305 -19.96 -15.12 23.20
C LEU A 305 -19.37 -16.20 22.29
N LYS A 306 -18.48 -17.02 22.84
CA LYS A 306 -17.82 -18.10 22.10
C LYS A 306 -18.68 -19.37 22.01
N ASN A 307 -19.23 -19.80 23.14
CA ASN A 307 -19.88 -21.10 23.29
C ASN A 307 -21.32 -20.93 23.78
N TYR A 308 -22.24 -20.81 22.84
CA TYR A 308 -23.68 -20.82 23.14
C TYR A 308 -24.20 -22.26 23.32
N PRO A 309 -25.03 -22.56 24.35
CA PRO A 309 -25.37 -23.93 24.75
C PRO A 309 -26.45 -24.58 23.88
N GLN A 310 -27.20 -23.82 23.09
CA GLN A 310 -28.21 -24.35 22.18
C GLN A 310 -27.93 -23.90 20.76
N LYS A 311 -27.16 -24.70 20.03
CA LYS A 311 -26.92 -24.53 18.60
C LYS A 311 -27.75 -25.58 17.86
N CYS A 312 -28.54 -25.19 16.88
CA CYS A 312 -29.15 -26.11 15.94
C CYS A 312 -28.02 -26.67 15.05
N CYS A 313 -27.88 -28.00 14.98
CA CYS A 313 -27.06 -28.66 13.97
C CYS A 313 -27.73 -28.52 12.61
N CYS A 314 -27.71 -27.33 12.04
CA CYS A 314 -28.02 -27.15 10.64
C CYS A 314 -26.73 -27.44 9.87
N GLN A 315 -26.65 -28.61 9.24
CA GLN A 315 -25.97 -28.72 7.95
C GLN A 315 -26.63 -27.67 7.04
N CYS A 316 -26.05 -26.49 6.98
CA CYS A 316 -26.44 -25.49 5.98
C CYS A 316 -25.80 -25.91 4.66
N CYS A 317 -26.64 -26.43 3.75
CA CYS A 317 -26.40 -26.46 2.31
C CYS A 317 -26.20 -25.04 1.76
#